data_AF-A0A5S3UBD9-F1
#
_entry.id   AF-A0A5S3UBD9-F1
#
_cell.length_a   1.000
_cell.length_b   1.000
_cell.length_c   1.000
_cell.angle_alpha   90.00
_cell.angle_beta   90.00
_cell.angle_gamma   90.00
#
_symmetry.space_group_name_H-M   'P 1'
#
loop_
_entity.id
_entity.type
_entity.pdbx_description
1 polymer ?
#
loop_
_entity_poly.entity_id
_entity_poly.type
_entity_poly.pdbx_seq_one_letter_code
_entity_poly.pdbx_strand_id
1 'polypeptide(L)'
;SDTNESLGDDWLRWCMSGKFELPKDVKINQFSHVLLAAEAARYNLGITLINNYMMDDQDRQQSLVRIPMHELNTGDNFYFVYKETRARQPDIMKLGRWLKQQCYELESA
;
A
#
# COMPACT_ATOMS: atom_id res chain seq x y z
N SER A 1 6.26 7.42 -18.70
CA SER A 1 7.10 8.61 -18.64
C SER A 1 7.58 8.74 -17.23
N ASP A 2 8.89 8.62 -17.04
CA ASP A 2 9.72 8.91 -15.87
C ASP A 2 9.15 8.63 -14.47
N THR A 3 9.64 7.56 -13.85
CA THR A 3 9.75 7.52 -12.40
C THR A 3 11.05 6.81 -12.06
N ASN A 4 12.15 7.55 -12.26
CA ASN A 4 13.35 7.31 -11.48
C ASN A 4 13.00 7.79 -10.06
N GLU A 5 12.20 7.00 -9.32
CA GLU A 5 11.86 7.29 -7.94
C GLU A 5 13.17 7.43 -7.18
N SER A 6 13.45 8.65 -6.74
CA SER A 6 14.64 8.92 -5.97
C SER A 6 14.59 8.15 -4.65
N LEU A 7 15.76 7.82 -4.12
CA LEU A 7 15.89 6.97 -2.94
C LEU A 7 15.10 7.57 -1.76
N GLY A 8 14.00 6.93 -1.36
CA GLY A 8 13.16 7.39 -0.24
C GLY A 8 12.11 8.45 -0.59
N ASP A 9 11.67 8.53 -1.86
CA ASP A 9 10.64 9.50 -2.29
C ASP A 9 9.36 9.46 -1.45
N ASP A 10 8.92 8.27 -1.01
CA ASP A 10 7.75 8.12 -0.13
C ASP A 10 7.92 8.86 1.21
N TRP A 11 9.12 8.78 1.81
CA TRP A 11 9.42 9.49 3.05
C TRP A 11 9.44 11.00 2.84
N LEU A 12 9.97 11.47 1.71
CA LEU A 12 9.94 12.89 1.35
C LEU A 12 8.50 13.39 1.17
N ARG A 13 7.67 12.65 0.43
CA ARG A 13 6.25 12.99 0.23
C ARG A 13 5.48 12.98 1.55
N TRP A 14 5.71 12.00 2.41
CA TRP A 14 5.10 11.93 3.73
C TRP A 14 5.53 13.12 4.61
N CYS A 15 6.80 13.50 4.60
CA CYS A 15 7.31 14.68 5.31
C CYS A 15 6.67 15.98 4.82
N MET A 16 6.61 16.18 3.49
CA MET A 16 5.97 17.35 2.88
C MET A 16 4.49 17.45 3.27
N SER A 17 3.75 16.33 3.26
CA SER A 17 2.33 16.32 3.65
C SER A 17 2.12 16.71 5.12
N GLY A 18 3.08 16.38 5.99
CA GLY A 18 3.09 16.74 7.40
C GLY A 18 3.72 18.09 7.72
N LYS A 19 4.23 18.82 6.71
CA LYS A 19 4.94 20.10 6.84
C LYS A 19 6.19 20.04 7.74
N PHE A 20 6.94 18.96 7.64
CA PHE A 20 8.26 18.85 8.26
C PHE A 20 9.31 18.41 7.23
N GLU A 21 10.58 18.57 7.58
CA GLU A 21 11.70 18.23 6.72
C GLU A 21 12.33 16.91 7.16
N LEU A 22 12.77 16.12 6.19
CA LEU A 22 13.55 14.92 6.45
C LEU A 22 14.97 15.34 6.89
N PRO A 23 15.52 14.80 7.99
CA PRO A 23 16.87 15.14 8.44
C PRO A 23 17.93 14.84 7.38
N LYS A 24 18.94 15.71 7.25
CA LYS A 24 20.00 15.58 6.23
C LYS A 24 20.82 14.29 6.34
N ASP A 25 20.94 13.75 7.56
CA ASP A 25 21.77 12.59 7.87
C ASP A 25 20.96 11.29 8.01
N VAL A 26 19.74 11.25 7.46
CA VAL A 26 18.91 10.03 7.50
C VAL A 26 19.52 8.92 6.65
N LYS A 27 19.49 7.69 7.17
CA LYS A 27 19.80 6.49 6.40
C LYS A 27 18.52 5.82 5.97
N ILE A 28 18.31 5.70 4.66
CA ILE A 28 17.13 5.04 4.09
C ILE A 28 17.58 3.73 3.47
N ASN A 29 17.05 2.63 4.01
CA ASN A 29 17.20 1.30 3.41
C ASN A 29 16.10 1.10 2.37
N GLN A 30 16.47 0.70 1.16
CA GLN A 30 15.50 0.33 0.13
C GLN A 30 15.29 -1.17 0.08
N PHE A 31 14.03 -1.56 -0.01
CA PHE A 31 13.62 -2.93 -0.23
C PHE A 31 12.70 -2.97 -1.45
N SER A 32 12.84 -4.01 -2.28
CA SER A 32 12.01 -4.15 -3.48
C SER A 32 10.52 -4.44 -3.17
N HIS A 33 10.21 -4.82 -1.93
CA HIS A 33 8.86 -5.20 -1.51
C HIS A 33 8.58 -4.66 -0.11
N VAL A 34 7.38 -4.11 0.09
CA VAL A 34 6.93 -3.58 1.40
C VAL A 34 7.03 -4.61 2.51
N LEU A 35 6.75 -5.89 2.23
CA LEU A 35 6.85 -6.98 3.21
C LEU A 35 8.27 -7.16 3.76
N LEU A 36 9.31 -6.98 2.94
CA LEU A 36 10.70 -7.07 3.40
C LEU A 36 11.08 -5.88 4.28
N ALA A 37 10.59 -4.68 3.95
CA ALA A 37 10.78 -3.50 4.79
C ALA A 37 10.06 -3.67 6.15
N ALA A 38 8.87 -4.28 6.16
CA ALA A 38 8.14 -4.62 7.38
C ALA A 38 8.91 -5.63 8.24
N GLU A 39 9.46 -6.71 7.67
CA GLU A 39 10.32 -7.64 8.40
C GLU A 39 11.56 -6.94 8.97
N ALA A 40 12.24 -6.08 8.20
CA ALA A 40 13.38 -5.33 8.71
C ALA A 40 13.00 -4.47 9.93
N ALA A 41 11.85 -3.80 9.89
CA ALA A 41 11.33 -3.06 11.04
C ALA A 41 11.02 -3.97 12.25
N ARG A 42 10.45 -5.16 12.01
CA ARG A 42 10.20 -6.16 13.07
C ARG A 42 11.49 -6.62 13.76
N TYR A 43 12.60 -6.75 13.02
CA TYR A 43 13.91 -7.12 13.57
C TYR A 43 14.75 -5.92 14.05
N ASN A 44 14.11 -4.80 14.39
CA ASN A 44 14.75 -3.59 14.93
C ASN A 44 15.76 -2.91 13.98
N LEU A 45 15.58 -3.05 12.66
CA LEU A 45 16.43 -2.40 11.65
C LEU A 45 15.88 -1.06 11.15
N GLY A 46 14.90 -0.49 11.85
CA GLY A 46 14.34 0.85 11.58
C GLY A 46 12.83 0.92 11.71
N ILE A 47 12.24 1.91 11.04
CA ILE A 47 10.81 2.10 10.86
C ILE A 47 10.49 2.09 9.36
N THR A 48 9.25 1.75 9.01
CA THR A 48 8.83 1.62 7.61
C THR A 48 7.46 2.27 7.37
N LEU A 49 7.23 2.74 6.15
CA LEU A 49 5.89 3.01 5.64
C LEU A 49 5.31 1.69 5.12
N ILE A 50 4.07 1.38 5.47
CA ILE A 50 3.34 0.21 4.98
C ILE A 50 1.90 0.60 4.67
N ASN A 51 1.27 -0.16 3.77
CA ASN A 51 -0.13 0.06 3.43
C ASN A 51 -1.06 -0.34 4.58
N ASN A 52 -2.16 0.38 4.73
CA ASN A 52 -3.14 0.14 5.80
C ASN A 52 -3.72 -1.30 5.76
N TYR A 53 -3.94 -1.85 4.57
CA TYR A 53 -4.44 -3.21 4.38
C TYR A 53 -3.41 -4.30 4.67
N MET A 54 -2.13 -3.94 4.77
CA MET A 54 -1.08 -4.89 5.17
C MET A 54 -1.02 -5.05 6.70
N MET A 55 -1.54 -4.07 7.46
CA MET A 55 -1.72 -4.24 8.90
C MET A 55 -2.95 -5.09 9.20
N ASP A 56 -2.76 -6.40 9.24
CA ASP A 56 -3.73 -7.34 9.82
C ASP A 56 -3.60 -7.39 11.36
N ASP A 57 -4.59 -7.95 12.04
CA ASP A 57 -4.55 -8.27 13.47
C ASP A 57 -3.35 -9.16 13.85
N GLN A 58 -2.82 -9.98 12.92
CA GLN A 58 -1.56 -10.70 13.15
C GLN A 58 -0.35 -9.76 13.31
N ASP A 59 -0.30 -8.62 12.62
CA ASP A 59 0.80 -7.65 12.74
C ASP A 59 0.77 -6.88 14.06
N ARG A 60 -0.44 -6.64 14.57
CA ARG A 60 -0.65 -6.16 15.95
C ARG A 60 -0.16 -7.16 16.99
N GLN A 61 -0.35 -8.46 16.72
CA GLN A 61 0.12 -9.55 17.59
C GLN A 61 1.65 -9.75 17.51
N GLN A 62 2.28 -9.38 16.38
CA GLN A 62 3.71 -9.57 16.10
C GLN A 62 4.57 -8.31 16.28
N SER A 63 4.14 -7.37 17.13
CA SER A 63 4.99 -6.26 17.65
C SER A 63 5.25 -5.08 16.72
N LEU A 64 4.53 -4.90 15.60
CA LEU A 64 4.54 -3.61 14.89
C LEU A 64 3.48 -2.69 15.50
N VAL A 65 3.92 -1.53 16.01
CA VAL A 65 3.03 -0.51 16.56
C VAL A 65 2.91 0.64 15.58
N ARG A 66 1.67 0.98 15.20
CA ARG A 66 1.40 2.17 14.40
C ARG A 66 1.69 3.43 15.23
N ILE A 67 2.51 4.32 14.69
CA ILE A 67 2.67 5.68 15.23
C ILE A 67 1.44 6.51 14.81
N PRO A 68 0.71 7.17 15.74
CA PRO A 68 -0.51 7.91 15.43
C PRO A 68 -0.21 9.25 14.74
N MET A 69 0.23 9.19 13.48
CA MET A 69 0.54 10.32 12.61
C MET A 69 -0.35 10.30 11.36
N HIS A 70 -0.30 11.36 10.56
CA HIS A 70 -0.96 11.42 9.26
C HIS A 70 -0.40 10.35 8.31
N GLU A 71 -1.25 9.96 7.36
CA GLU A 71 -0.95 8.91 6.38
C GLU A 71 -0.35 9.54 5.11
N LEU A 72 0.43 8.74 4.36
CA LEU A 72 0.81 9.09 2.99
C LEU A 72 -0.32 8.66 2.06
N ASN A 73 -1.02 9.61 1.43
CA ASN A 73 -2.02 9.29 0.43
C ASN A 73 -1.33 9.16 -0.94
N THR A 74 -1.18 7.93 -1.42
CA THR A 74 -0.53 7.62 -2.70
C THR A 74 -1.45 7.84 -3.90
N GLY A 75 -2.77 7.83 -3.69
CA GLY A 75 -3.75 7.89 -4.78
C GLY A 75 -3.79 6.62 -5.65
N ASP A 76 -3.28 5.50 -5.13
CA ASP A 76 -3.24 4.23 -5.87
C ASP A 76 -4.65 3.75 -6.24
N ASN A 77 -4.83 3.40 -7.51
CA ASN A 77 -6.07 2.81 -8.01
C ASN A 77 -5.89 1.29 -8.13
N PHE A 78 -6.82 0.54 -7.54
CA PHE A 78 -6.85 -0.92 -7.65
C PHE A 78 -7.84 -1.35 -8.73
N TYR A 79 -7.41 -2.27 -9.59
CA TYR A 79 -8.21 -2.77 -10.71
C TYR A 79 -8.35 -4.28 -10.65
N PHE A 80 -9.56 -4.78 -10.89
CA PHE A 80 -9.79 -6.21 -11.14
C PHE A 80 -9.44 -6.54 -12.58
N VAL A 81 -8.46 -7.43 -12.78
CA VAL A 81 -7.95 -7.80 -14.11
C VAL A 81 -7.98 -9.31 -14.34
N TYR A 82 -8.13 -9.71 -15.60
CA TYR A 82 -8.03 -11.10 -16.04
C TYR A 82 -7.38 -11.18 -17.43
N LYS A 83 -6.79 -12.33 -17.78
CA LYS A 83 -6.26 -12.55 -19.14
C LYS A 83 -7.37 -12.47 -20.16
N GLU A 84 -7.17 -11.74 -21.25
CA GLU A 84 -8.19 -11.55 -22.32
C GLU A 84 -8.75 -12.88 -22.84
N THR A 85 -7.89 -13.89 -22.99
CA THR A 85 -8.30 -15.25 -23.43
C THR A 85 -9.31 -15.93 -22.50
N ARG A 86 -9.46 -15.45 -21.26
CA ARG A 86 -10.42 -15.93 -20.25
C ARG A 86 -11.68 -15.08 -20.16
N ALA A 87 -11.84 -14.05 -20.99
CA ALA A 87 -13.00 -13.16 -20.95
C ALA A 87 -14.34 -13.89 -21.13
N ARG A 88 -14.32 -15.03 -21.85
CA ARG A 88 -15.50 -15.87 -22.10
C ARG A 88 -15.63 -17.04 -21.11
N GLN A 89 -14.73 -17.16 -20.13
CA GLN A 89 -14.82 -18.20 -19.12
C GLN A 89 -16.05 -17.92 -18.23
N PRO A 90 -17.00 -18.85 -18.09
CA PRO A 90 -18.27 -18.60 -17.39
C PRO A 90 -18.07 -18.07 -15.97
N ASP A 91 -17.08 -18.58 -15.25
CA ASP A 91 -16.80 -18.18 -13.87
C ASP A 91 -16.31 -16.73 -13.78
N ILE A 92 -15.45 -16.29 -14.72
CA ILE A 92 -14.97 -14.91 -14.79
C ILE A 92 -16.14 -13.97 -15.11
N MET A 93 -16.99 -14.34 -16.05
CA MET A 93 -18.18 -13.55 -16.39
C MET A 93 -19.16 -13.46 -15.21
N LYS A 94 -19.39 -14.58 -14.51
CA LYS A 94 -20.29 -14.64 -13.36
C LYS A 94 -19.77 -13.80 -12.20
N LEU A 95 -18.50 -13.97 -11.84
CA LEU A 95 -17.85 -13.19 -10.79
C LEU A 95 -17.83 -11.70 -11.14
N GLY A 96 -17.45 -11.35 -12.38
CA GLY A 96 -17.42 -9.96 -12.82
C GLY A 96 -18.80 -9.29 -12.79
N ARG A 97 -19.87 -10.01 -13.16
CA ARG A 97 -21.24 -9.51 -13.03
C ARG A 97 -21.65 -9.33 -11.58
N TRP A 98 -21.36 -10.32 -10.74
CA TRP A 98 -21.66 -10.25 -9.31
C TRP A 98 -20.95 -9.08 -8.64
N LEU A 99 -19.64 -8.90 -8.86
CA LEU A 99 -18.86 -7.77 -8.32
C LEU A 99 -19.45 -6.43 -8.74
N LYS A 100 -19.81 -6.26 -10.02
CA LYS A 100 -20.47 -5.04 -10.51
C LYS A 100 -21.79 -4.77 -9.81
N GLN A 101 -22.59 -5.80 -9.57
CA GLN A 101 -23.86 -5.67 -8.86
C GLN A 101 -23.65 -5.16 -7.43
N GLN A 102 -22.64 -5.69 -6.71
CA GLN A 102 -22.35 -5.25 -5.34
C GLN A 102 -21.97 -3.76 -5.27
N CYS A 103 -21.29 -3.22 -6.28
CA CYS A 103 -20.97 -1.79 -6.31
C CYS A 103 -22.21 -0.90 -6.48
N TYR A 104 -23.16 -1.29 -7.34
CA TYR A 104 -24.39 -0.50 -7.51
C TYR A 104 -25.28 -0.50 -6.27
N GLU A 105 -25.30 -1.60 -5.52
CA GLU A 105 -26.04 -1.71 -4.25
C GLU A 105 -25.45 -0.78 -3.18
N LEU A 106 -24.12 -0.57 -3.18
CA LEU A 106 -23.43 0.37 -2.28
C LEU A 106 -23.66 1.84 -2.62
N GLU A 107 -23.81 2.20 -3.90
CA GLU A 107 -24.07 3.59 -4.33
C GLU A 107 -25.54 4.01 -4.12
N SER A 108 -26.44 3.04 -3.91
CA SER A 108 -27.88 3.28 -3.73
C SER A 108 -28.33 3.28 -2.25
N ALA A 109 -27.39 3.11 -1.32
CA ALA A 109 -27.60 3.04 0.13
C ALA A 109 -27.06 4.29 0.82
#